data_AF-A0A0F2NVZ3-F1
#
_entry.id   AF-A0A0F2NVZ3-F1
#
_cell.length_a   1.000
_cell.length_b   1.000
_cell.length_c   1.000
_cell.angle_alpha   90.00
_cell.angle_beta   90.00
_cell.angle_gamma   90.00
#
_symmetry.space_group_name_H-M   'P 1'
#
loop_
_entity.id
_entity.type
_entity.pdbx_description
1 polymer ?
#
loop_
_entity_poly.entity_id
_entity_poly.type
_entity_poly.pdbx_seq_one_letter_code
_entity_poly.pdbx_strand_id
1 'polypeptide(L)'
;MTIFENLVYNENTFTELFKNIMKFKVFRREFLSLIDYDFSVEDIEFENFSTQKTTDNGRPDLIISTQTIEIYIEIKVWNTILTSNQPSGYLKELEGIPKSKKMLILLTPKNYKYLDIYDKRKSQDNSNIKTQTIFWSEIIYRIEQEEIFEGNPLLNEYLELLKEWFEPKHVEIDNKFLEIMYNIDTPSSLEKLTDLINQVKTELQKSGVEITSNKTNILNEYGFYCDSIDSYSLYIGEWFDYWKETGNPFCIAIHTNNEQILNQFNIECKQQGFTKPELFENTNWWVCNISLKINESTIEIITDKTKKIIDKLKNTTLQHML
;
A
#
# COMPACT_ATOMS: atom_id res chain seq x y z
N MET A 1 3.39 10.31 -5.01
CA MET A 1 3.50 9.45 -6.19
C MET A 1 4.82 9.75 -6.86
N THR A 2 5.74 8.79 -6.79
CA THR A 2 7.10 8.92 -7.32
C THR A 2 7.19 8.28 -8.70
N ILE A 3 8.21 8.61 -9.49
CA ILE A 3 8.47 7.93 -10.77
C ILE A 3 8.82 6.45 -10.61
N PHE A 4 9.10 6.00 -9.37
CA PHE A 4 9.41 4.62 -9.02
C PHE A 4 8.17 3.82 -8.61
N GLU A 5 7.03 4.47 -8.45
CA GLU A 5 5.76 3.82 -8.14
C GLU A 5 5.43 2.77 -9.22
N ASN A 6 5.04 1.57 -8.80
CA ASN A 6 4.86 0.37 -9.64
C ASN A 6 6.14 -0.22 -10.29
N LEU A 7 7.29 0.46 -10.24
CA LEU A 7 8.58 -0.09 -10.69
C LEU A 7 9.33 -0.79 -9.55
N VAL A 8 9.20 -0.27 -8.33
CA VAL A 8 9.79 -0.86 -7.12
C VAL A 8 8.67 -1.36 -6.24
N TYR A 9 8.54 -2.69 -6.15
CA TYR A 9 7.42 -3.33 -5.45
C TYR A 9 7.83 -4.53 -4.60
N ASN A 10 9.13 -4.86 -4.56
CA ASN A 10 9.68 -5.94 -3.74
C ASN A 10 11.16 -5.69 -3.40
N GLU A 11 11.71 -6.53 -2.50
CA GLU A 11 13.11 -6.47 -2.04
C GLU A 11 14.12 -6.45 -3.20
N ASN A 12 13.97 -7.31 -4.21
CA ASN A 12 14.92 -7.41 -5.32
C ASN A 12 14.95 -6.14 -6.18
N THR A 13 13.78 -5.64 -6.58
CA THR A 13 13.67 -4.41 -7.38
C THR A 13 14.19 -3.20 -6.60
N PHE A 14 13.97 -3.17 -5.29
CA PHE A 14 14.50 -2.15 -4.41
C PHE A 14 16.03 -2.22 -4.32
N THR A 15 16.60 -3.41 -4.13
CA THR A 15 18.05 -3.64 -4.08
C THR A 15 18.76 -3.18 -5.35
N GLU A 16 18.21 -3.48 -6.53
CA GLU A 16 18.77 -3.02 -7.80
C GLU A 16 18.68 -1.50 -7.96
N LEU A 17 17.57 -0.87 -7.53
CA LEU A 17 17.48 0.59 -7.50
C LEU A 17 18.53 1.17 -6.57
N PHE A 18 18.63 0.68 -5.33
CA PHE A 18 19.60 1.16 -4.34
C PHE A 18 21.04 1.08 -4.86
N LYS A 19 21.42 -0.04 -5.49
CA LYS A 19 22.70 -0.15 -6.20
C LYS A 19 22.83 0.93 -7.27
N ASN A 20 21.84 1.11 -8.13
CA ASN A 20 21.92 2.10 -9.22
C ASN A 20 22.07 3.54 -8.69
N ILE A 21 21.49 3.87 -7.54
CA ILE A 21 21.68 5.18 -6.90
C ILE A 21 23.14 5.39 -6.43
N MET A 22 23.92 4.33 -6.15
CA MET A 22 25.35 4.44 -5.83
C MET A 22 26.22 4.99 -6.99
N LYS A 23 25.66 5.14 -8.20
CA LYS A 23 26.32 5.88 -9.30
C LYS A 23 26.51 7.35 -8.96
N PHE A 24 25.64 7.93 -8.15
CA PHE A 24 25.77 9.31 -7.70
C PHE A 24 26.83 9.38 -6.60
N LYS A 25 28.00 9.93 -6.94
CA LYS A 25 29.15 10.01 -6.02
C LYS A 25 28.79 10.63 -4.66
N VAL A 26 27.98 11.69 -4.65
CA VAL A 26 27.55 12.37 -3.42
C VAL A 26 26.76 11.41 -2.52
N PHE A 27 25.73 10.75 -3.07
CA PHE A 27 24.97 9.74 -2.33
C PHE A 27 25.85 8.59 -1.84
N ARG A 28 26.70 8.05 -2.72
CA ARG A 28 27.60 6.95 -2.38
C ARG A 28 28.52 7.31 -1.22
N ARG A 29 29.10 8.51 -1.23
CA ARG A 29 29.95 9.01 -0.15
C ARG A 29 29.21 9.06 1.17
N GLU A 30 27.99 9.61 1.19
CA GLU A 30 27.21 9.72 2.42
C GLU A 30 26.77 8.35 2.95
N PHE A 31 26.38 7.41 2.07
CA PHE A 31 26.11 6.03 2.49
C PHE A 31 27.35 5.35 3.07
N LEU A 32 28.50 5.45 2.40
CA LEU A 32 29.75 4.85 2.87
C LEU A 32 30.21 5.46 4.20
N SER A 33 29.90 6.73 4.48
CA SER A 33 30.21 7.39 5.75
C SER A 33 29.47 6.80 6.96
N LEU A 34 28.36 6.09 6.72
CA LEU A 34 27.62 5.37 7.77
C LEU A 34 28.30 4.05 8.16
N ILE A 35 29.18 3.53 7.32
CA ILE A 35 29.85 2.26 7.59
C ILE A 35 30.97 2.50 8.60
N ASP A 36 30.82 1.93 9.79
CA ASP A 36 31.84 2.00 10.83
C ASP A 36 32.97 1.03 10.46
N TYR A 37 33.88 1.46 9.60
CA TYR A 37 35.08 0.73 9.24
C TYR A 37 36.19 1.70 8.82
N ASP A 38 37.43 1.35 9.14
CA ASP A 38 38.58 2.14 8.71
C ASP A 38 38.84 1.90 7.22
N PHE A 39 38.25 2.68 6.33
CA PHE A 39 38.62 2.79 4.91
C PHE A 39 38.34 4.21 4.38
N SER A 40 39.03 4.59 3.31
CA SER A 40 38.73 5.83 2.60
C SER A 40 37.51 5.64 1.71
N VAL A 41 36.48 6.47 1.93
CA VAL A 41 35.25 6.47 1.10
C VAL A 41 35.54 6.79 -0.37
N GLU A 42 36.64 7.52 -0.63
CA GLU A 42 37.09 7.89 -1.98
C GLU A 42 37.74 6.72 -2.73
N ASP A 43 38.11 5.63 -2.04
CA ASP A 43 38.72 4.45 -2.67
C ASP A 43 37.66 3.47 -3.22
N ILE A 44 36.37 3.78 -3.02
CA ILE A 44 35.25 2.91 -3.41
C ILE A 44 34.46 3.59 -4.54
N GLU A 45 34.64 3.04 -5.73
CA GLU A 45 33.94 3.46 -6.95
C GLU A 45 32.66 2.65 -7.19
N PHE A 46 31.82 3.12 -8.11
CA PHE A 46 30.54 2.46 -8.40
C PHE A 46 30.74 1.02 -8.90
N GLU A 47 31.80 0.76 -9.64
CA GLU A 47 32.17 -0.54 -10.19
C GLU A 47 32.51 -1.56 -9.10
N ASN A 48 32.76 -1.11 -7.86
CA ASN A 48 32.97 -1.99 -6.71
C ASN A 48 31.67 -2.57 -6.15
N PHE A 49 30.50 -2.10 -6.61
CA PHE A 49 29.18 -2.57 -6.15
C PHE A 49 28.59 -3.66 -7.07
N SER A 50 28.16 -4.77 -6.48
CA SER A 50 27.53 -5.88 -7.24
C SER A 50 26.38 -6.55 -6.48
N THR A 51 25.41 -7.13 -7.20
CA THR A 51 24.16 -7.73 -6.67
C THR A 51 23.98 -9.21 -7.06
N GLN A 52 24.93 -9.78 -7.83
CA GLN A 52 24.74 -11.04 -8.56
C GLN A 52 25.74 -12.15 -8.20
N LYS A 53 26.44 -12.04 -7.07
CA LYS A 53 27.39 -13.08 -6.64
C LYS A 53 26.66 -14.16 -5.86
N THR A 54 26.27 -15.23 -6.53
CA THR A 54 25.78 -16.45 -5.87
C THR A 54 26.93 -17.12 -5.12
N THR A 55 26.66 -17.56 -3.91
CA THR A 55 27.60 -18.28 -3.05
C THR A 55 26.98 -19.59 -2.56
N ASP A 56 27.80 -20.47 -1.98
CA ASP A 56 27.32 -21.78 -1.50
C ASP A 56 26.34 -21.66 -0.32
N ASN A 57 26.34 -20.53 0.38
CA ASN A 57 25.49 -20.28 1.56
C ASN A 57 24.46 -19.16 1.34
N GLY A 58 24.31 -18.64 0.13
CA GLY A 58 23.26 -17.68 -0.23
C GLY A 58 23.63 -16.75 -1.36
N ARG A 59 23.01 -15.58 -1.41
CA ARG A 59 23.39 -14.49 -2.31
C ARG A 59 23.21 -13.19 -1.54
N PRO A 60 24.30 -12.53 -1.10
CA PRO A 60 24.19 -11.20 -0.50
C PRO A 60 23.47 -10.26 -1.47
N ASP A 61 22.59 -9.40 -0.95
CA ASP A 61 21.83 -8.47 -1.78
C ASP A 61 22.75 -7.47 -2.48
N LEU A 62 23.74 -6.95 -1.76
CA LEU A 62 24.73 -6.02 -2.28
C LEU A 62 26.12 -6.34 -1.73
N ILE A 63 27.13 -6.23 -2.57
CA ILE A 63 28.53 -6.47 -2.22
C ILE A 63 29.35 -5.27 -2.62
N ILE A 64 30.22 -4.83 -1.72
CA ILE A 64 31.30 -3.87 -2.00
C ILE A 64 32.62 -4.65 -1.99
N SER A 65 33.30 -4.73 -3.14
CA SER A 65 34.57 -5.45 -3.24
C SER A 65 35.65 -4.59 -3.91
N THR A 66 36.77 -4.41 -3.20
CA THR A 66 37.99 -3.77 -3.71
C THR A 66 39.16 -4.74 -3.62
N GLN A 67 40.40 -4.28 -3.82
CA GLN A 67 41.58 -5.13 -3.62
C GLN A 67 41.74 -5.60 -2.17
N THR A 68 41.34 -4.78 -1.19
CA THR A 68 41.57 -5.03 0.25
C THR A 68 40.30 -5.20 1.06
N ILE A 69 39.14 -4.79 0.52
CA ILE A 69 37.85 -4.75 1.22
C ILE A 69 36.88 -5.76 0.59
N GLU A 70 36.14 -6.48 1.41
CA GLU A 70 34.92 -7.21 1.03
C GLU A 70 33.83 -6.95 2.07
N ILE A 71 32.75 -6.30 1.66
CA ILE A 71 31.58 -6.04 2.52
C ILE A 71 30.37 -6.70 1.89
N TYR A 72 29.71 -7.57 2.65
CA TYR A 72 28.40 -8.09 2.29
C TYR A 72 27.33 -7.25 2.97
N ILE A 73 26.32 -6.83 2.22
CA ILE A 73 25.19 -6.04 2.70
C ILE A 73 23.93 -6.85 2.40
N GLU A 74 23.23 -7.23 3.46
CA GLU A 74 21.90 -7.81 3.38
C GLU A 74 20.87 -6.68 3.53
N ILE A 75 19.96 -6.56 2.57
CA ILE A 75 18.95 -5.52 2.51
C ILE A 75 17.61 -6.12 2.91
N LYS A 76 16.96 -5.48 3.90
CA LYS A 76 15.60 -5.80 4.28
C LYS A 76 14.70 -4.59 4.09
N VAL A 77 13.51 -4.88 3.57
CA VAL A 77 12.40 -3.93 3.44
C VAL A 77 11.23 -4.44 4.28
N TRP A 78 10.11 -3.71 4.34
CA TRP A 78 8.97 -4.17 5.14
C TRP A 78 8.47 -5.55 4.70
N ASN A 79 8.06 -6.35 5.69
CA ASN A 79 7.47 -7.67 5.51
C ASN A 79 8.36 -8.75 4.88
N THR A 80 9.68 -8.54 4.77
CA THR A 80 10.59 -9.60 4.32
C THR A 80 11.01 -10.49 5.48
N ILE A 81 11.46 -11.71 5.13
CA ILE A 81 11.76 -12.77 6.10
C ILE A 81 13.27 -13.01 6.12
N LEU A 82 13.80 -13.29 7.31
CA LEU A 82 15.18 -13.77 7.45
C LEU A 82 15.25 -15.25 7.07
N THR A 83 16.09 -15.60 6.10
CA THR A 83 16.30 -17.01 5.76
C THR A 83 17.02 -17.74 6.90
N SER A 84 16.92 -19.08 6.97
CA SER A 84 17.53 -19.86 8.05
C SER A 84 19.05 -19.69 8.15
N ASN A 85 19.71 -19.43 7.02
CA ASN A 85 21.16 -19.39 6.92
C ASN A 85 21.73 -17.99 7.21
N GLN A 86 20.90 -16.97 7.36
CA GLN A 86 21.35 -15.61 7.64
C GLN A 86 21.39 -15.35 9.16
N PRO A 87 22.45 -14.67 9.67
CA PRO A 87 23.65 -14.21 8.96
C PRO A 87 24.79 -15.25 8.83
N SER A 88 24.72 -16.39 9.53
CA SER A 88 25.85 -17.30 9.74
C SER A 88 26.52 -17.82 8.45
N GLY A 89 25.73 -18.06 7.39
CA GLY A 89 26.26 -18.48 6.08
C GLY A 89 27.19 -17.43 5.47
N TYR A 90 26.82 -16.15 5.55
CA TYR A 90 27.63 -15.06 5.02
C TYR A 90 28.89 -14.81 5.84
N LEU A 91 28.81 -14.93 7.16
CA LEU A 91 29.97 -14.79 8.05
C LEU A 91 31.03 -15.84 7.71
N LYS A 92 30.61 -17.11 7.58
CA LYS A 92 31.49 -18.22 7.18
C LYS A 92 32.15 -18.00 5.82
N GLU A 93 31.44 -17.41 4.87
CA GLU A 93 32.00 -17.10 3.55
C GLU A 93 33.02 -15.98 3.60
N LEU A 94 32.71 -14.89 4.31
CA LEU A 94 33.64 -13.78 4.50
C LEU A 94 34.92 -14.27 5.17
N GLU A 95 34.87 -15.19 6.13
CA GLU A 95 36.08 -15.79 6.72
C GLU A 95 37.03 -16.37 5.66
N GLY A 96 36.50 -17.10 4.67
CA GLY A 96 37.27 -17.73 3.60
C GLY A 96 37.85 -16.77 2.56
N ILE A 97 37.41 -15.51 2.53
CA ILE A 97 37.88 -14.53 1.56
C ILE A 97 39.23 -13.94 2.01
N PRO A 98 40.28 -13.96 1.15
CA PRO A 98 41.62 -13.47 1.47
C PRO A 98 41.71 -11.94 1.30
N LYS A 99 40.89 -11.20 2.03
CA LYS A 99 40.86 -9.74 2.08
C LYS A 99 41.17 -9.28 3.49
N SER A 100 41.90 -8.18 3.64
CA SER A 100 42.31 -7.68 4.96
C SER A 100 41.15 -7.03 5.71
N LYS A 101 40.19 -6.46 4.99
CA LYS A 101 39.03 -5.75 5.54
C LYS A 101 37.76 -6.49 5.13
N LYS A 102 37.01 -6.99 6.11
CA LYS A 102 35.83 -7.82 5.89
C LYS A 102 34.71 -7.47 6.85
N MET A 103 33.50 -7.37 6.32
CA MET A 103 32.35 -6.90 7.09
C MET A 103 31.03 -7.45 6.57
N LEU A 104 30.08 -7.68 7.49
CA LEU A 104 28.70 -7.96 7.17
C LEU A 104 27.80 -6.84 7.71
N ILE A 105 26.98 -6.26 6.83
CA ILE A 105 26.04 -5.20 7.18
C ILE A 105 24.61 -5.72 6.99
N LEU A 106 23.76 -5.47 7.98
CA LEU A 106 22.30 -5.53 7.81
C LEU A 106 21.78 -4.11 7.60
N LEU A 107 21.15 -3.87 6.45
CA LEU A 107 20.46 -2.62 6.14
C LEU A 107 18.95 -2.84 6.21
N THR A 108 18.27 -2.20 7.17
CA THR A 108 16.92 -2.61 7.57
C THR A 108 16.06 -1.47 8.16
N PRO A 109 14.72 -1.59 8.23
CA PRO A 109 13.90 -0.65 9.00
C PRO A 109 14.17 -0.77 10.51
N LYS A 110 14.01 0.33 11.27
CA LYS A 110 14.19 0.34 12.74
C LYS A 110 13.36 -0.72 13.47
N ASN A 111 12.14 -0.98 12.99
CA ASN A 111 11.21 -1.93 13.59
C ASN A 111 11.14 -3.25 12.82
N TYR A 112 12.24 -3.69 12.23
CA TYR A 112 12.27 -4.94 11.48
C TYR A 112 11.99 -6.15 12.39
N LYS A 113 10.93 -6.89 12.05
CA LYS A 113 10.38 -8.01 12.85
C LYS A 113 11.41 -9.05 13.29
N TYR A 114 12.44 -9.30 12.48
CA TYR A 114 13.43 -10.36 12.71
C TYR A 114 14.78 -9.83 13.22
N LEU A 115 14.87 -8.57 13.64
CA LEU A 115 16.13 -7.96 14.10
C LEU A 115 16.72 -8.71 15.30
N ASP A 116 15.93 -9.01 16.33
CA ASP A 116 16.38 -9.76 17.51
C ASP A 116 16.91 -11.16 17.16
N ILE A 117 16.27 -11.82 16.19
CA ILE A 117 16.69 -13.15 15.72
C ILE A 117 18.01 -13.05 14.96
N TYR A 118 18.18 -12.02 14.13
CA TYR A 118 19.41 -11.74 13.42
C TYR A 118 20.56 -11.51 14.41
N ASP A 119 20.37 -10.63 15.40
CA ASP A 119 21.39 -10.31 16.40
C ASP A 119 21.76 -11.51 17.27
N LYS A 120 20.78 -12.33 17.65
CA LYS A 120 21.04 -13.58 18.38
C LYS A 120 21.91 -14.53 17.56
N ARG A 121 21.57 -14.79 16.30
CA ARG A 121 22.36 -15.68 15.43
C ARG A 121 23.77 -15.13 15.18
N LYS A 122 23.89 -13.83 14.98
CA LYS A 122 25.16 -13.10 14.84
C LYS A 122 26.05 -13.27 16.07
N SER A 123 25.49 -13.13 17.27
CA SER A 123 26.24 -13.27 18.54
C SER A 123 26.71 -14.70 18.85
N GLN A 124 26.10 -15.70 18.22
CA GLN A 124 26.46 -17.11 18.37
C GLN A 124 27.56 -17.54 17.39
N ASP A 125 27.89 -16.69 16.43
CA ASP A 125 28.95 -16.91 15.47
C ASP A 125 30.31 -16.49 16.06
N ASN A 126 31.34 -17.33 15.87
CA ASN A 126 32.67 -17.09 16.44
C ASN A 126 33.63 -16.39 15.45
N SER A 127 33.12 -15.91 14.31
CA SER A 127 33.97 -15.27 13.31
C SER A 127 34.52 -13.93 13.80
N ASN A 128 35.73 -13.60 13.37
CA ASN A 128 36.34 -12.29 13.61
C ASN A 128 35.91 -11.24 12.56
N ILE A 129 34.74 -11.42 11.96
CA ILE A 129 34.20 -10.54 10.93
C ILE A 129 33.43 -9.41 11.62
N LYS A 130 33.75 -8.15 11.28
CA LYS A 130 32.99 -7.01 11.82
C LYS A 130 31.56 -7.05 11.31
N THR A 131 30.61 -6.75 12.19
CA THR A 131 29.19 -6.67 11.81
C THR A 131 28.61 -5.31 12.19
N GLN A 132 27.65 -4.83 11.42
CA GLN A 132 26.94 -3.58 11.69
C GLN A 132 25.49 -3.70 11.24
N THR A 133 24.60 -2.99 11.95
CA THR A 133 23.25 -2.73 11.48
C THR A 133 23.16 -1.25 11.14
N ILE A 134 22.67 -0.94 9.94
CA ILE A 134 22.36 0.41 9.49
C ILE A 134 20.85 0.47 9.25
N PHE A 135 20.22 1.55 9.69
CA PHE A 135 18.80 1.74 9.50
C PHE A 135 18.50 2.64 8.30
N TRP A 136 17.42 2.33 7.57
CA TRP A 136 16.95 3.19 6.48
C TRP A 136 16.73 4.64 6.90
N SER A 137 16.26 4.87 8.13
CA SER A 137 16.11 6.23 8.68
C SER A 137 17.43 6.99 8.81
N GLU A 138 18.56 6.29 8.99
CA GLU A 138 19.88 6.95 9.03
C GLU A 138 20.32 7.40 7.63
N ILE A 139 19.99 6.60 6.61
CA ILE A 139 20.23 6.97 5.20
C ILE A 139 19.36 8.17 4.83
N ILE A 140 18.07 8.15 5.16
CA ILE A 140 17.15 9.28 4.92
C ILE A 140 17.69 10.55 5.58
N TYR A 141 18.03 10.46 6.88
CA TYR A 141 18.59 11.58 7.62
C TYR A 141 19.86 12.14 6.96
N ARG A 142 20.77 11.29 6.47
CA ARG A 142 21.98 11.74 5.77
C ARG A 142 21.67 12.47 4.46
N ILE A 143 20.71 11.96 3.67
CA ILE A 143 20.29 12.60 2.42
C ILE A 143 19.71 13.98 2.69
N GLU A 144 18.90 14.11 3.74
CA GLU A 144 18.26 15.37 4.12
C GLU A 144 19.25 16.38 4.68
N GLN A 145 20.12 15.97 5.61
CA GLN A 145 21.07 16.88 6.26
C GLN A 145 22.12 17.45 5.30
N GLU A 146 22.57 16.65 4.35
CA GLU A 146 23.59 17.04 3.37
C GLU A 146 22.97 17.60 2.08
N GLU A 147 21.64 17.78 2.04
CA GLU A 147 20.89 18.35 0.91
C GLU A 147 21.23 17.65 -0.44
N ILE A 148 21.52 16.34 -0.40
CA ILE A 148 22.04 15.56 -1.55
C ILE A 148 21.04 15.55 -2.73
N PHE A 149 19.76 15.77 -2.43
CA PHE A 149 18.67 15.81 -3.39
C PHE A 149 18.59 17.13 -4.17
N GLU A 150 19.22 18.20 -3.68
CA GLU A 150 19.12 19.52 -4.33
C GLU A 150 19.72 19.51 -5.74
N GLY A 151 18.91 19.96 -6.71
CA GLY A 151 19.31 20.01 -8.11
C GLY A 151 19.36 18.66 -8.83
N ASN A 152 19.01 17.55 -8.18
CA ASN A 152 18.91 16.23 -8.81
C ASN A 152 17.52 15.61 -8.63
N PRO A 153 16.62 15.74 -9.63
CA PRO A 153 15.27 15.20 -9.55
C PRO A 153 15.23 13.70 -9.23
N LEU A 154 16.19 12.91 -9.71
CA LEU A 154 16.20 11.47 -9.46
C LEU A 154 16.50 11.13 -8.00
N LEU A 155 17.41 11.88 -7.36
CA LEU A 155 17.71 11.71 -5.94
C LEU A 155 16.57 12.20 -5.06
N ASN A 156 15.87 13.25 -5.49
CA ASN A 156 14.65 13.71 -4.82
C ASN A 156 13.54 12.64 -4.86
N GLU A 157 13.26 12.07 -6.04
CA GLU A 157 12.31 10.96 -6.21
C GLU A 157 12.70 9.73 -5.36
N TYR A 158 14.01 9.48 -5.24
CA TYR A 158 14.50 8.38 -4.42
C TYR A 158 14.32 8.65 -2.92
N LEU A 159 14.55 9.88 -2.46
CA LEU A 159 14.28 10.29 -1.08
C LEU A 159 12.79 10.13 -0.75
N GLU A 160 11.90 10.59 -1.63
CA GLU A 160 10.46 10.44 -1.44
C GLU A 160 10.05 8.96 -1.37
N LEU A 161 10.63 8.09 -2.23
CA LEU A 161 10.41 6.65 -2.15
C LEU A 161 10.88 6.06 -0.81
N LEU A 162 12.07 6.47 -0.33
CA LEU A 162 12.59 6.01 0.96
C LEU A 162 11.67 6.43 2.11
N LYS A 163 11.16 7.66 2.11
CA LYS A 163 10.22 8.15 3.13
C LYS A 163 8.90 7.39 3.09
N GLU A 164 8.32 7.23 1.91
CA GLU A 164 7.09 6.47 1.73
C GLU A 164 7.23 5.04 2.24
N TRP A 165 8.38 4.42 1.99
CA TRP A 165 8.64 3.06 2.44
C TRP A 165 8.92 3.04 3.94
N PHE A 166 9.88 3.80 4.45
CA PHE A 166 10.49 3.55 5.77
C PHE A 166 10.11 4.51 6.89
N GLU A 167 9.39 5.59 6.57
CA GLU A 167 8.86 6.51 7.58
C GLU A 167 7.36 6.28 7.79
N PRO A 168 6.82 6.59 8.99
CA PRO A 168 5.38 6.62 9.17
C PRO A 168 4.76 7.58 8.16
N LYS A 169 3.68 7.15 7.49
CA LYS A 169 2.90 8.06 6.65
C LYS A 169 2.52 9.27 7.48
N HIS A 170 2.99 10.44 7.06
CA HIS A 170 2.64 11.69 7.69
C HIS A 170 1.14 11.90 7.51
N VAL A 171 0.38 11.85 8.60
CA VAL A 171 -1.03 12.25 8.61
C VAL A 171 -1.05 13.72 8.94
N GLU A 172 -1.38 14.55 7.94
CA GLU A 172 -1.54 15.98 8.16
C GLU A 172 -2.82 16.22 8.96
N ILE A 173 -2.65 16.71 10.18
CA ILE A 173 -3.75 17.13 11.06
C ILE A 173 -3.82 18.65 10.97
N ASP A 174 -4.63 19.14 10.04
CA ASP A 174 -4.87 20.58 9.89
C ASP A 174 -6.06 21.04 10.75
N ASN A 175 -6.25 22.37 10.83
CA ASN A 175 -7.35 22.94 11.60
C ASN A 175 -8.73 22.49 11.07
N LYS A 176 -8.86 22.26 9.76
CA LYS A 176 -10.11 21.81 9.15
C LYS A 176 -10.47 20.39 9.58
N PHE A 177 -9.50 19.50 9.64
CA PHE A 177 -9.66 18.15 10.18
C PHE A 177 -10.10 18.20 11.65
N LEU A 178 -9.43 19.03 12.47
CA LEU A 178 -9.80 19.19 13.87
C LEU A 178 -11.20 19.78 14.05
N GLU A 179 -11.58 20.77 13.25
CA GLU A 179 -12.93 21.34 13.25
C GLU A 179 -13.99 20.29 12.95
N ILE A 180 -13.77 19.42 11.96
CA ILE A 180 -14.69 18.33 11.63
C ILE A 180 -14.71 17.28 12.76
N MET A 181 -13.56 16.85 13.25
CA MET A 181 -13.46 15.77 14.23
C MET A 181 -13.97 16.16 15.62
N TYR A 182 -13.86 17.43 16.01
CA TYR A 182 -14.39 17.95 17.27
C TYR A 182 -15.80 18.50 17.16
N ASN A 183 -16.41 18.51 15.97
CA ASN A 183 -17.81 18.84 15.82
C ASN A 183 -18.68 17.65 16.29
N ILE A 184 -19.54 17.91 17.28
CA ILE A 184 -20.49 16.93 17.82
C ILE A 184 -21.50 16.42 16.78
N ASP A 185 -21.76 17.20 15.73
CA ASP A 185 -22.65 16.81 14.64
C ASP A 185 -22.01 15.76 13.73
N THR A 186 -20.67 15.62 13.70
CA THR A 186 -19.96 14.63 12.88
C THR A 186 -20.34 13.19 13.28
N PRO A 187 -20.14 12.75 14.53
CA PRO A 187 -20.58 11.40 14.94
C PRO A 187 -22.09 11.22 14.81
N SER A 188 -22.91 12.24 15.10
CA SER A 188 -24.37 12.15 14.94
C SER A 188 -24.78 11.97 13.48
N SER A 189 -24.08 12.61 12.54
CA SER A 189 -24.35 12.49 11.10
C SER A 189 -23.98 11.09 10.58
N LEU A 190 -22.85 10.54 11.04
CA LEU A 190 -22.44 9.17 10.72
C LEU A 190 -23.42 8.13 11.28
N GLU A 191 -23.90 8.32 12.52
CA GLU A 191 -24.91 7.46 13.13
C GLU A 191 -26.22 7.48 12.34
N LYS A 192 -26.73 8.67 11.97
CA LYS A 192 -27.96 8.80 11.16
C LYS A 192 -27.83 8.13 9.80
N LEU A 193 -26.67 8.23 9.17
CA LEU A 193 -26.41 7.62 7.88
C LEU A 193 -26.35 6.09 7.99
N THR A 194 -25.65 5.60 9.01
CA THR A 194 -25.61 4.18 9.38
C THR A 194 -27.03 3.63 9.59
N ASP A 195 -27.84 4.34 10.37
CA ASP A 195 -29.24 3.98 10.64
C ASP A 195 -30.10 3.99 9.39
N LEU A 196 -29.90 4.97 8.50
CA LEU A 196 -30.59 5.05 7.21
C LEU A 196 -30.29 3.80 6.37
N ILE A 197 -29.02 3.42 6.24
CA ILE A 197 -28.60 2.24 5.46
C ILE A 197 -29.23 0.97 6.03
N ASN A 198 -29.21 0.81 7.36
CA ASN A 198 -29.81 -0.34 8.04
C ASN A 198 -31.33 -0.39 7.89
N GLN A 199 -32.01 0.75 7.90
CA GLN A 199 -33.45 0.83 7.68
C GLN A 199 -33.82 0.49 6.23
N VAL A 200 -33.11 1.07 5.25
CA VAL A 200 -33.29 0.71 3.82
C VAL A 200 -33.10 -0.79 3.60
N LYS A 201 -32.04 -1.36 4.17
CA LYS A 201 -31.79 -2.80 4.15
C LYS A 201 -32.97 -3.60 4.71
N THR A 202 -33.45 -3.21 5.89
CA THR A 202 -34.56 -3.90 6.58
C THR A 202 -35.83 -3.86 5.75
N GLU A 203 -36.16 -2.72 5.14
CA GLU A 203 -37.35 -2.58 4.30
C GLU A 203 -37.23 -3.32 2.96
N LEU A 204 -36.03 -3.39 2.37
CA LEU A 204 -35.75 -4.23 1.21
C LEU A 204 -35.94 -5.72 1.55
N GLN A 205 -35.45 -6.17 2.70
CA GLN A 205 -35.65 -7.55 3.17
C GLN A 205 -37.13 -7.88 3.39
N LYS A 206 -37.88 -6.99 4.06
CA LYS A 206 -39.35 -7.13 4.21
C LYS A 206 -40.07 -7.21 2.85
N SER A 207 -39.51 -6.54 1.84
CA SER A 207 -40.02 -6.54 0.47
C SER A 207 -39.62 -7.75 -0.37
N GLY A 208 -38.90 -8.73 0.21
CA GLY A 208 -38.48 -9.97 -0.46
C GLY A 208 -37.14 -9.89 -1.20
N VAL A 209 -36.35 -8.84 -0.99
CA VAL A 209 -34.98 -8.75 -1.52
C VAL A 209 -34.04 -9.59 -0.65
N GLU A 210 -33.32 -10.51 -1.28
CA GLU A 210 -32.27 -11.30 -0.63
C GLU A 210 -30.99 -10.46 -0.47
N ILE A 211 -30.42 -10.47 0.74
CA ILE A 211 -29.19 -9.76 1.08
C ILE A 211 -28.10 -10.79 1.33
N THR A 212 -27.03 -10.74 0.54
CA THR A 212 -26.02 -11.79 0.45
C THR A 212 -24.83 -11.58 1.37
N SER A 213 -24.52 -10.33 1.73
CA SER A 213 -23.50 -10.04 2.74
C SER A 213 -23.75 -8.73 3.50
N ASN A 214 -23.32 -8.73 4.77
CA ASN A 214 -23.52 -7.64 5.74
C ASN A 214 -22.22 -6.96 6.18
N LYS A 215 -21.08 -7.34 5.59
CA LYS A 215 -19.76 -6.88 6.05
C LYS A 215 -18.93 -6.41 4.88
N THR A 216 -19.02 -5.11 4.70
CA THR A 216 -18.09 -4.25 3.98
C THR A 216 -16.86 -4.01 4.86
N ASN A 217 -15.70 -3.84 4.23
CA ASN A 217 -14.44 -3.57 4.94
C ASN A 217 -14.55 -2.21 5.64
N ILE A 218 -14.58 -2.19 7.00
CA ILE A 218 -14.79 -0.98 7.84
C ILE A 218 -13.90 0.20 7.43
N LEU A 219 -12.77 -0.07 6.79
CA LEU A 219 -11.82 0.95 6.35
C LEU A 219 -12.13 1.58 4.98
N ASN A 220 -13.06 1.03 4.18
CA ASN A 220 -13.35 1.50 2.82
C ASN A 220 -14.84 1.59 2.48
N GLU A 221 -15.69 0.75 3.08
CA GLU A 221 -17.12 0.74 2.80
C GLU A 221 -17.96 0.36 4.03
N TYR A 222 -19.20 0.86 4.09
CA TYR A 222 -20.23 0.46 5.06
C TYR A 222 -21.59 0.28 4.36
N GLY A 223 -22.11 -0.93 4.28
CA GLY A 223 -23.32 -1.23 3.51
C GLY A 223 -23.60 -2.72 3.34
N PHE A 224 -24.40 -3.05 2.33
CA PHE A 224 -24.85 -4.41 2.07
C PHE A 224 -24.93 -4.73 0.57
N TYR A 225 -24.85 -6.03 0.27
CA TYR A 225 -24.91 -6.54 -1.09
C TYR A 225 -26.22 -7.29 -1.37
N CYS A 226 -26.72 -7.11 -2.58
CA CYS A 226 -27.88 -7.81 -3.14
C CYS A 226 -27.41 -8.59 -4.39
N ASP A 227 -26.69 -9.69 -4.22
CA ASP A 227 -26.11 -10.42 -5.38
C ASP A 227 -27.14 -11.30 -6.10
N SER A 228 -26.98 -11.42 -7.42
CA SER A 228 -27.46 -12.56 -8.20
C SER A 228 -26.22 -13.39 -8.58
N ILE A 229 -26.06 -14.55 -7.94
CA ILE A 229 -24.83 -15.35 -7.81
C ILE A 229 -23.97 -15.50 -9.09
N ASP A 230 -24.54 -15.37 -10.29
CA ASP A 230 -23.83 -15.61 -11.55
C ASP A 230 -23.76 -14.44 -12.56
N SER A 231 -24.32 -13.24 -12.28
CA SER A 231 -24.43 -12.19 -13.33
C SER A 231 -24.03 -10.76 -12.93
N TYR A 232 -24.26 -10.36 -11.68
CA TYR A 232 -23.86 -9.05 -11.17
C TYR A 232 -23.80 -9.04 -9.64
N SER A 233 -23.02 -8.11 -9.11
CA SER A 233 -23.05 -7.72 -7.70
C SER A 233 -23.58 -6.30 -7.59
N LEU A 234 -24.56 -6.10 -6.70
CA LEU A 234 -25.17 -4.80 -6.43
C LEU A 234 -24.91 -4.41 -4.99
N TYR A 235 -24.26 -3.27 -4.80
CA TYR A 235 -23.91 -2.72 -3.51
C TYR A 235 -24.77 -1.49 -3.19
N ILE A 236 -25.21 -1.36 -1.94
CA ILE A 236 -25.94 -0.20 -1.42
C ILE A 236 -25.32 0.20 -0.07
N GLY A 237 -24.83 1.44 0.03
CA GLY A 237 -24.20 1.92 1.26
C GLY A 237 -23.25 3.10 1.06
N GLU A 238 -22.38 3.27 2.05
CA GLU A 238 -21.26 4.21 2.09
C GLU A 238 -20.00 3.63 1.47
N TRP A 239 -19.43 4.34 0.51
CA TRP A 239 -18.11 4.03 -0.03
C TRP A 239 -17.19 5.24 0.21
N PHE A 240 -16.22 5.10 1.13
CA PHE A 240 -15.44 6.24 1.64
C PHE A 240 -14.58 6.92 0.56
N ASP A 241 -13.94 6.16 -0.32
CA ASP A 241 -13.13 6.76 -1.39
C ASP A 241 -14.02 7.51 -2.41
N TYR A 242 -15.17 6.93 -2.77
CA TYR A 242 -16.16 7.60 -3.61
C TYR A 242 -16.74 8.86 -2.95
N TRP A 243 -16.97 8.82 -1.62
CA TRP A 243 -17.42 9.98 -0.86
C TRP A 243 -16.36 11.09 -0.86
N LYS A 244 -15.07 10.77 -0.68
CA LYS A 244 -14.00 11.77 -0.75
C LYS A 244 -13.96 12.49 -2.11
N GLU A 245 -14.19 11.76 -3.20
CA GLU A 245 -14.17 12.32 -4.56
C GLU A 245 -15.42 13.15 -4.90
N THR A 246 -16.60 12.67 -4.51
CA THR A 246 -17.87 13.25 -4.97
C THR A 246 -18.57 14.13 -3.94
N GLY A 247 -18.19 14.04 -2.68
CA GLY A 247 -18.90 14.63 -1.54
C GLY A 247 -20.21 13.92 -1.17
N ASN A 248 -20.54 12.79 -1.80
CA ASN A 248 -21.78 12.05 -1.53
C ASN A 248 -21.51 10.77 -0.75
N PRO A 249 -22.11 10.62 0.45
CA PRO A 249 -21.81 9.49 1.30
C PRO A 249 -22.63 8.24 0.99
N PHE A 250 -23.78 8.34 0.31
CA PHE A 250 -24.67 7.21 0.09
C PHE A 250 -24.84 6.92 -1.39
N CYS A 251 -24.49 5.71 -1.81
CA CYS A 251 -24.52 5.29 -3.19
C CYS A 251 -25.17 3.91 -3.40
N ILE A 252 -25.54 3.66 -4.64
CA ILE A 252 -25.79 2.33 -5.20
C ILE A 252 -24.73 2.06 -6.27
N ALA A 253 -24.11 0.89 -6.25
CA ALA A 253 -23.07 0.51 -7.19
C ALA A 253 -23.33 -0.87 -7.78
N ILE A 254 -22.96 -1.07 -9.04
CA ILE A 254 -23.04 -2.37 -9.71
C ILE A 254 -21.70 -2.78 -10.30
N HIS A 255 -21.36 -4.06 -10.14
CA HIS A 255 -20.28 -4.72 -10.84
C HIS A 255 -20.85 -5.82 -11.73
N THR A 256 -20.62 -5.72 -13.04
CA THR A 256 -21.06 -6.71 -14.01
C THR A 256 -20.22 -6.67 -15.29
N ASN A 257 -20.04 -7.83 -15.92
CA ASN A 257 -19.46 -7.95 -17.25
C ASN A 257 -20.53 -7.98 -18.36
N ASN A 258 -21.82 -7.90 -18.00
CA ASN A 258 -22.94 -7.97 -18.94
C ASN A 258 -23.41 -6.55 -19.30
N GLU A 259 -23.18 -6.14 -20.55
CA GLU A 259 -23.58 -4.82 -21.06
C GLU A 259 -25.08 -4.55 -20.95
N GLN A 260 -25.95 -5.56 -21.07
CA GLN A 260 -27.40 -5.37 -20.96
C GLN A 260 -27.82 -5.08 -19.53
N ILE A 261 -27.20 -5.75 -18.55
CA ILE A 261 -27.42 -5.48 -17.12
C ILE A 261 -26.94 -4.08 -16.76
N LEU A 262 -25.77 -3.68 -17.25
CA LEU A 262 -25.25 -2.33 -17.05
C LEU A 262 -26.16 -1.27 -17.70
N ASN A 263 -26.63 -1.51 -18.92
CA ASN A 263 -27.57 -0.62 -19.61
C ASN A 263 -28.89 -0.51 -18.85
N GLN A 264 -29.42 -1.62 -18.33
CA GLN A 264 -30.62 -1.62 -17.51
C GLN A 264 -30.41 -0.83 -16.22
N PHE A 265 -29.28 -1.02 -15.53
CA PHE A 265 -28.91 -0.25 -14.34
C PHE A 265 -28.87 1.25 -14.63
N ASN A 266 -28.24 1.66 -15.74
CA ASN A 266 -28.18 3.05 -16.19
C ASN A 266 -29.57 3.66 -16.44
N ILE A 267 -30.44 2.92 -17.11
CA ILE A 267 -31.82 3.36 -17.40
C ILE A 267 -32.60 3.53 -16.10
N GLU A 268 -32.57 2.53 -15.21
CA GLU A 268 -33.37 2.54 -13.99
C GLU A 268 -32.87 3.59 -12.99
N CYS A 269 -31.56 3.76 -12.81
CA CYS A 269 -31.01 4.83 -11.96
C CYS A 269 -31.54 6.21 -12.40
N LYS A 270 -31.53 6.47 -13.72
CA LYS A 270 -32.05 7.73 -14.27
C LYS A 270 -33.56 7.87 -14.07
N GLN A 271 -34.34 6.80 -14.29
CA GLN A 271 -35.79 6.81 -14.12
C GLN A 271 -36.20 7.03 -12.66
N GLN A 272 -35.44 6.46 -11.71
CA GLN A 272 -35.67 6.66 -10.28
C GLN A 272 -35.12 8.01 -9.77
N GLY A 273 -34.49 8.81 -10.64
CA GLY A 273 -33.97 10.14 -10.30
C GLY A 273 -32.71 10.09 -9.43
N PHE A 274 -31.92 9.02 -9.52
CA PHE A 274 -30.55 9.00 -9.06
C PHE A 274 -29.64 9.68 -10.10
N THR A 275 -28.36 9.89 -9.77
CA THR A 275 -27.42 10.45 -10.75
C THR A 275 -27.20 9.49 -11.92
N LYS A 276 -26.54 9.96 -12.96
CA LYS A 276 -26.06 9.05 -14.00
C LYS A 276 -25.00 8.13 -13.36
N PRO A 277 -25.05 6.80 -13.57
CA PRO A 277 -23.97 5.96 -13.10
C PRO A 277 -22.68 6.26 -13.85
N GLU A 278 -21.57 6.27 -13.11
CA GLU A 278 -20.24 6.55 -13.62
C GLU A 278 -19.28 5.44 -13.16
N LEU A 279 -18.30 5.10 -14.00
CA LEU A 279 -17.26 4.17 -13.62
C LEU A 279 -16.40 4.82 -12.53
N PHE A 280 -16.35 4.22 -11.35
CA PHE A 280 -15.54 4.74 -10.25
C PHE A 280 -14.06 4.42 -10.50
N GLU A 281 -13.20 5.45 -10.51
CA GLU A 281 -11.82 5.37 -10.98
C GLU A 281 -11.03 4.24 -10.30
N ASN A 282 -10.24 3.51 -11.10
CA ASN A 282 -9.44 2.36 -10.65
C ASN A 282 -10.27 1.20 -10.06
N THR A 283 -11.58 1.19 -10.29
CA THR A 283 -12.47 0.06 -9.97
C THR A 283 -13.21 -0.43 -11.22
N ASN A 284 -13.86 -1.60 -11.10
CA ASN A 284 -14.78 -2.12 -12.13
C ASN A 284 -16.26 -1.85 -11.75
N TRP A 285 -16.50 -0.88 -10.85
CA TRP A 285 -17.83 -0.59 -10.33
C TRP A 285 -18.42 0.64 -11.01
N TRP A 286 -19.69 0.54 -11.39
CA TRP A 286 -20.49 1.67 -11.84
C TRP A 286 -21.32 2.19 -10.67
N VAL A 287 -21.05 3.42 -10.25
CA VAL A 287 -21.56 3.99 -9.01
C VAL A 287 -22.51 5.14 -9.31
N CYS A 288 -23.55 5.25 -8.49
CA CYS A 288 -24.61 6.22 -8.62
C CYS A 288 -25.00 6.79 -7.25
N ASN A 289 -25.17 8.12 -7.17
CA ASN A 289 -25.51 8.82 -5.95
C ASN A 289 -26.99 8.67 -5.60
N ILE A 290 -27.26 8.37 -4.33
CA ILE A 290 -28.60 8.45 -3.75
C ILE A 290 -28.72 9.82 -3.07
N SER A 291 -29.38 10.77 -3.74
CA SER A 291 -29.60 12.10 -3.19
C SER A 291 -30.52 12.05 -1.97
N LEU A 292 -29.98 12.40 -0.81
CA LEU A 292 -30.73 12.54 0.43
C LEU A 292 -31.46 13.89 0.42
N LYS A 293 -32.80 13.87 0.38
CA LYS A 293 -33.63 15.07 0.59
C LYS A 293 -34.16 15.08 2.02
N ILE A 294 -34.28 16.28 2.59
CA ILE A 294 -34.61 16.51 4.01
C ILE A 294 -36.13 16.40 4.25
N ASN A 295 -36.70 15.19 4.32
CA ASN A 295 -38.14 14.98 4.58
C ASN A 295 -38.45 13.59 5.21
N GLU A 296 -39.58 13.46 5.90
CA GLU A 296 -39.99 12.29 6.73
C GLU A 296 -40.22 10.95 5.98
N SER A 297 -40.13 10.91 4.65
CA SER A 297 -40.36 9.69 3.84
C SER A 297 -39.10 9.17 3.12
N THR A 298 -37.90 9.58 3.54
CA THR A 298 -36.64 9.25 2.84
C THR A 298 -36.38 7.74 2.74
N ILE A 299 -36.65 6.96 3.79
CA ILE A 299 -36.41 5.50 3.79
C ILE A 299 -37.34 4.79 2.81
N GLU A 300 -38.64 5.09 2.84
CA GLU A 300 -39.63 4.45 1.96
C GLU A 300 -39.35 4.78 0.49
N ILE A 301 -39.03 6.05 0.19
CA ILE A 301 -38.71 6.49 -1.17
C ILE A 301 -37.44 5.79 -1.67
N ILE A 302 -36.38 5.74 -0.86
CA ILE A 302 -35.13 5.10 -1.26
C ILE A 302 -35.35 3.60 -1.46
N THR A 303 -36.05 2.95 -0.52
CA THR A 303 -36.38 1.53 -0.61
C THR A 303 -37.16 1.21 -1.89
N ASP A 304 -38.24 1.95 -2.18
CA ASP A 304 -39.07 1.72 -3.37
C ASP A 304 -38.27 1.89 -4.67
N LYS A 305 -37.47 2.96 -4.76
CA LYS A 305 -36.59 3.21 -5.92
C LYS A 305 -35.56 2.10 -6.11
N THR A 306 -34.86 1.74 -5.04
CA THR A 306 -33.82 0.70 -5.06
C THR A 306 -34.43 -0.66 -5.38
N LYS A 307 -35.60 -0.97 -4.85
CA LYS A 307 -36.33 -2.20 -5.17
C LYS A 307 -36.70 -2.27 -6.65
N LYS A 308 -37.21 -1.18 -7.25
CA LYS A 308 -37.51 -1.14 -8.69
C LYS A 308 -36.29 -1.44 -9.54
N ILE A 309 -35.12 -0.89 -9.18
CA ILE A 309 -33.85 -1.20 -9.85
C ILE A 309 -33.55 -2.71 -9.72
N ILE A 310 -33.58 -3.25 -8.51
CA ILE A 310 -33.30 -4.67 -8.24
C ILE A 310 -34.25 -5.60 -9.03
N ASP A 311 -35.56 -5.34 -8.99
CA ASP A 311 -36.57 -6.15 -9.67
C ASP A 311 -36.36 -6.14 -11.19
N LYS A 312 -35.94 -5.00 -11.75
CA LYS A 312 -35.64 -4.88 -13.19
C LYS A 312 -34.38 -5.63 -13.57
N LEU A 313 -33.31 -5.52 -12.77
CA LEU A 313 -32.07 -6.26 -13.00
C LEU A 313 -32.31 -7.78 -12.94
N LYS A 314 -33.08 -8.27 -11.96
CA LYS A 314 -33.47 -9.69 -11.86
C LYS A 314 -34.20 -10.19 -13.11
N ASN A 315 -35.14 -9.40 -13.63
CA ASN A 315 -35.88 -9.75 -14.84
C ASN A 315 -34.96 -9.81 -16.08
N THR A 316 -34.01 -8.89 -16.21
CA THR A 316 -33.02 -8.90 -17.30
C THR A 316 -32.13 -10.14 -17.21
N THR A 317 -31.69 -10.54 -16.01
CA THR A 317 -30.89 -11.76 -15.83
C THR A 317 -31.66 -13.02 -16.24
N LEU A 318 -32.96 -13.12 -15.89
CA LEU A 318 -33.79 -14.28 -16.26
C LEU A 318 -34.00 -14.41 -17.77
N GLN A 319 -34.12 -13.30 -18.50
CA GLN A 319 -34.23 -13.30 -19.97
C GLN A 319 -32.98 -13.82 -20.69
N HIS A 320 -31.83 -13.86 -20.01
CA HIS A 320 -30.57 -14.37 -20.55
C HIS A 320 -30.31 -15.84 -20.28
N MET A 321 -30.98 -16.43 -19.29
CA MET A 321 -30.81 -17.84 -18.93
C MET A 321 -31.77 -18.77 -19.68
N LEU A 322 -32.74 -18.19 -20.42
CA LEU A 322 -33.67 -18.87 -21.34
C LEU A 322 -33.19 -18.67 -22.78
#